data_AF-A0A7J6CNL3-F1
#
_entry.id   AF-A0A7J6CNL3-F1
#
_cell.length_a   1.000
_cell.length_b   1.000
_cell.length_c   1.000
_cell.angle_alpha   90.00
_cell.angle_beta   90.00
_cell.angle_gamma   90.00
#
_symmetry.space_group_name_H-M   'P 1'
#
loop_
_entity.id
_entity.type
_entity.pdbx_description
1 polymer ?
#
loop_
_entity_poly.entity_id
_entity_poly.type
_entity_poly.pdbx_seq_one_letter_code
_entity_poly.pdbx_strand_id
1 'polypeptide(L)'
;MTRMVYPSFLSNALKIFHNTVLVLEREDGTVCERYDMMFTLKTKLQQRQSDGFFGAQTGVLLQQFPDRQAAVLREDMCNFYQSSLTYLEQRYDFSDSNYQKKVASLALKKSPFNFSHLGEAVEVLQLSKKLDMDALHDEYCVVLPHQQAIVQSGATVVEKWATLLKHTHTPNMTALASFLLSVPITNASVERATSASTAQANESSSAPIIFSTLSSR
;
A
#
# COMPACT_ATOMS: atom_id res chain seq x y z
N MET A 1 -0.08 -16.68 32.11
CA MET A 1 0.63 -16.73 30.80
C MET A 1 -0.27 -16.33 29.62
N THR A 2 -1.53 -16.75 29.55
CA THR A 2 -2.45 -16.39 28.43
C THR A 2 -2.58 -14.88 28.21
N ARG A 3 -2.51 -14.09 29.30
CA ARG A 3 -2.53 -12.63 29.28
C ARG A 3 -1.40 -11.95 28.50
N MET A 4 -0.28 -12.64 28.21
CA MET A 4 0.85 -12.06 27.49
C MET A 4 0.86 -12.41 25.99
N VAL A 5 0.11 -13.45 25.60
CA VAL A 5 0.10 -13.96 24.23
C VAL A 5 -0.56 -12.96 23.28
N TYR A 6 -1.78 -12.50 23.58
CA TYR A 6 -2.50 -11.54 22.74
C TYR A 6 -1.80 -10.17 22.66
N PRO A 7 -1.29 -9.56 23.75
CA PRO A 7 -0.52 -8.32 23.64
C PRO A 7 0.75 -8.45 22.80
N SER A 8 1.48 -9.57 22.92
CA SER A 8 2.65 -9.86 22.07
C SER A 8 2.26 -9.98 20.59
N PHE A 9 1.18 -10.71 20.32
CA PHE A 9 0.63 -10.84 18.97
C PHE A 9 0.20 -9.49 18.39
N LEU A 10 -0.61 -8.73 19.11
CA LEU A 10 -1.14 -7.44 18.66
C LEU A 10 -0.02 -6.42 18.46
N SER A 11 0.97 -6.36 19.36
CA SER A 11 2.15 -5.51 19.15
C SER A 11 2.86 -5.81 17.83
N ASN A 12 2.94 -7.10 17.47
CA ASN A 12 3.58 -7.52 16.23
C ASN A 12 2.70 -7.30 14.99
N ALA A 13 1.40 -7.60 15.08
CA ALA A 13 0.44 -7.49 13.99
C ALA A 13 0.09 -6.03 13.67
N LEU A 14 -0.20 -5.21 14.69
CA LEU A 14 -0.54 -3.79 14.52
C LEU A 14 0.63 -2.97 13.96
N LYS A 15 1.87 -3.40 14.20
CA LYS A 15 3.06 -2.78 13.58
C LYS A 15 3.03 -2.86 12.05
N ILE A 16 2.41 -3.87 11.46
CA ILE A 16 2.28 -3.99 10.00
C ILE A 16 1.40 -2.87 9.47
N PHE A 17 0.25 -2.64 10.12
CA PHE A 17 -0.68 -1.59 9.76
C PHE A 17 -0.08 -0.20 9.99
N HIS A 18 0.49 0.03 11.18
CA HIS A 18 1.13 1.30 11.52
C HIS A 18 2.23 1.67 10.53
N ASN A 19 3.13 0.73 10.20
CA ASN A 19 4.16 0.98 9.19
C ASN A 19 3.58 1.30 7.81
N THR A 20 2.42 0.72 7.47
CA THR A 20 1.74 1.02 6.19
C THR A 20 1.11 2.41 6.22
N VAL A 21 0.49 2.79 7.34
CA VAL A 21 -0.05 4.14 7.57
C VAL A 21 1.05 5.18 7.39
N LEU A 22 2.19 5.01 8.06
CA LEU A 22 3.34 5.92 7.94
C LEU A 22 3.83 6.09 6.49
N VAL A 23 3.78 5.02 5.69
CA VAL A 23 4.17 5.09 4.27
C VAL A 23 3.12 5.80 3.42
N LEU A 24 1.82 5.63 3.74
CA LEU A 24 0.72 6.30 3.04
C LEU A 24 0.58 7.78 3.40
N GLU A 25 1.05 8.19 4.58
CA GLU A 25 1.01 9.56 5.09
C GLU A 25 2.24 10.40 4.70
N ARG A 26 3.20 9.83 3.99
CA ARG A 26 4.38 10.58 3.55
C ARG A 26 3.96 11.75 2.67
N GLU A 27 4.58 12.91 2.90
CA GLU A 27 4.32 14.13 2.12
C GLU A 27 4.64 13.95 0.63
N ASP A 28 5.59 13.06 0.29
CA ASP A 28 6.01 12.76 -1.07
C ASP A 28 5.28 11.57 -1.71
N GLY A 29 4.28 11.00 -1.04
CA GLY A 29 3.53 9.86 -1.53
C GLY A 29 2.65 10.22 -2.74
N THR A 30 2.78 9.48 -3.83
CA THR A 30 2.00 9.69 -5.06
C THR A 30 0.97 8.59 -5.34
N VAL A 31 -0.10 8.94 -6.07
CA VAL A 31 -1.11 7.96 -6.51
C VAL A 31 -0.51 6.76 -7.26
N CYS A 32 0.63 6.96 -7.94
CA CYS A 32 1.38 5.92 -8.65
C CYS A 32 1.96 4.84 -7.72
N GLU A 33 2.12 5.13 -6.43
CA GLU A 33 2.70 4.18 -5.47
C GLU A 33 1.64 3.49 -4.62
N ARG A 34 0.41 4.03 -4.61
CA ARG A 34 -0.63 3.64 -3.67
C ARG A 34 -1.05 2.19 -3.81
N TYR A 35 -1.18 1.68 -5.04
CA TYR A 35 -1.51 0.28 -5.27
C TYR A 35 -0.44 -0.65 -4.72
N ASP A 36 0.83 -0.38 -5.02
CA ASP A 36 1.97 -1.18 -4.53
C ASP A 36 2.05 -1.16 -2.98
N MET A 37 1.78 -0.02 -2.35
CA MET A 37 1.73 0.09 -0.87
C MET A 37 0.62 -0.77 -0.27
N MET A 38 -0.60 -0.67 -0.79
CA MET A 38 -1.75 -1.46 -0.33
C MET A 38 -1.58 -2.95 -0.62
N PHE A 39 -1.06 -3.29 -1.79
CA PHE A 39 -0.79 -4.67 -2.19
C PHE A 39 0.28 -5.29 -1.28
N THR A 40 1.33 -4.53 -0.94
CA THR A 40 2.36 -4.97 0.02
C THR A 40 1.77 -5.28 1.40
N LEU A 41 0.83 -4.46 1.91
CA LEU A 41 0.13 -4.74 3.16
C LEU A 41 -0.66 -6.07 3.06
N LYS A 42 -1.46 -6.22 2.00
CA LYS A 42 -2.24 -7.44 1.74
C LYS A 42 -1.34 -8.68 1.72
N THR A 43 -0.27 -8.66 0.91
CA THR A 43 0.66 -9.79 0.78
C THR A 43 1.34 -10.12 2.12
N LYS A 44 1.74 -9.12 2.91
CA LYS A 44 2.34 -9.36 4.24
C LYS A 44 1.38 -10.06 5.20
N LEU A 45 0.10 -9.68 5.20
CA LEU A 45 -0.92 -10.32 6.03
C LEU A 45 -1.20 -11.76 5.56
N GLN A 46 -1.36 -11.96 4.25
CA GLN A 46 -1.55 -13.29 3.65
C GLN A 46 -0.39 -14.24 3.96
N GLN A 47 0.85 -13.77 3.78
CA GLN A 47 2.03 -14.59 4.04
C GLN A 47 2.12 -15.00 5.51
N ARG A 48 1.87 -14.07 6.44
CA ARG A 48 1.90 -14.37 7.87
C ARG A 48 0.82 -15.37 8.30
N GLN A 49 -0.37 -15.26 7.71
CA GLN A 49 -1.44 -16.22 7.93
C GLN A 49 -1.04 -17.60 7.39
N SER A 50 -0.54 -17.67 6.16
CA SER A 50 -0.11 -18.92 5.51
C SER A 50 1.03 -19.61 6.27
N ASP A 51 1.98 -18.83 6.78
CA ASP A 51 3.14 -19.35 7.51
C ASP A 51 2.81 -19.68 8.98
N GLY A 52 1.62 -19.34 9.46
CA GLY A 52 1.29 -19.39 10.89
C GLY A 52 2.21 -18.50 11.74
N PHE A 53 2.69 -17.39 11.18
CA PHE A 53 3.64 -16.49 11.83
C PHE A 53 2.93 -15.38 12.60
N PHE A 54 2.91 -15.51 13.93
CA PHE A 54 2.24 -14.59 14.85
C PHE A 54 3.21 -13.64 15.60
N GLY A 55 4.46 -13.58 15.14
CA GLY A 55 5.56 -12.88 15.80
C GLY A 55 6.44 -13.82 16.62
N ALA A 56 7.75 -13.59 16.61
CA ALA A 56 8.73 -14.48 17.25
C ALA A 56 8.46 -14.68 18.75
N GLN A 57 8.20 -13.59 19.49
CA GLN A 57 7.89 -13.66 20.92
C GLN A 57 6.57 -14.39 21.19
N THR A 58 5.55 -14.16 20.37
CA THR A 58 4.27 -14.88 20.44
C THR A 58 4.48 -16.38 20.22
N GLY A 59 5.32 -16.75 19.25
CA GLY A 59 5.70 -18.14 19.00
C GLY A 59 6.34 -18.82 20.21
N VAL A 60 7.30 -18.15 20.87
CA VAL A 60 7.92 -18.64 22.12
C VAL A 60 6.88 -18.80 23.24
N LEU A 61 5.97 -17.84 23.39
CA LEU A 61 4.91 -17.94 24.40
C LEU A 61 3.95 -19.09 24.12
N LEU A 62 3.59 -19.33 22.85
CA LEU A 62 2.69 -20.42 22.45
C LEU A 62 3.26 -21.81 22.77
N GLN A 63 4.59 -21.97 22.78
CA GLN A 63 5.26 -23.24 23.16
C GLN A 63 5.10 -23.58 24.66
N GLN A 64 4.68 -22.61 25.49
CA GLN A 64 4.48 -22.83 26.94
C GLN A 64 3.10 -23.40 27.27
N PHE A 65 2.21 -23.54 26.28
CA PHE A 65 0.85 -24.04 26.47
C PHE A 65 0.72 -25.49 26.00
N PRO A 66 -0.22 -26.26 26.58
CA PRO A 66 -0.63 -27.55 26.01
C PRO A 66 -1.09 -27.41 24.56
N ASP A 67 -0.82 -28.40 23.72
CA ASP A 67 -1.09 -28.36 22.28
C ASP A 67 -2.51 -27.94 21.92
N ARG A 68 -3.50 -28.48 22.65
CA ARG A 68 -4.92 -28.13 22.44
C ARG A 68 -5.19 -26.63 22.67
N GLN A 69 -4.60 -26.05 23.71
CA GLN A 69 -4.80 -24.63 24.03
C GLN A 69 -4.01 -23.74 23.06
N ALA A 70 -2.79 -24.14 22.69
CA ALA A 70 -2.00 -23.43 21.70
C ALA A 70 -2.68 -23.46 20.32
N ALA A 71 -3.34 -24.55 19.94
CA ALA A 71 -4.10 -24.66 18.69
C ALA A 71 -5.25 -23.65 18.63
N VAL A 72 -6.06 -23.53 19.69
CA VAL A 72 -7.14 -22.54 19.79
C VAL A 72 -6.59 -21.11 19.65
N LEU A 73 -5.50 -20.78 20.34
CA LEU A 73 -4.88 -19.46 20.24
C LEU A 73 -4.36 -19.15 18.83
N ARG A 74 -3.79 -20.14 18.13
CA ARG A 74 -3.34 -19.98 16.74
C ARG A 74 -4.52 -19.76 15.79
N GLU A 75 -5.62 -20.48 16.00
CA GLU A 75 -6.85 -20.31 15.22
C GLU A 75 -7.41 -18.90 15.37
N ASP A 76 -7.48 -18.36 16.60
CA ASP A 76 -7.90 -16.98 16.84
C ASP A 76 -7.02 -15.95 16.12
N MET A 77 -5.70 -16.14 16.13
CA MET A 77 -4.77 -15.26 15.44
C MET A 77 -4.85 -15.39 13.91
N CYS A 78 -5.10 -16.59 13.38
CA CYS A 78 -5.41 -16.78 11.97
C CYS A 78 -6.70 -16.07 11.58
N ASN A 79 -7.73 -16.15 12.44
CA ASN A 79 -9.00 -15.46 12.25
C ASN A 79 -8.80 -13.93 12.24
N PHE A 80 -7.93 -13.40 13.10
CA PHE A 80 -7.54 -11.98 13.04
C PHE A 80 -7.01 -11.59 11.66
N TYR A 81 -6.03 -12.33 11.11
CA TYR A 81 -5.50 -12.03 9.78
C TYR A 81 -6.55 -12.16 8.69
N GLN A 82 -7.40 -13.19 8.76
CA GLN A 82 -8.49 -13.37 7.81
C GLN A 82 -9.47 -12.19 7.84
N SER A 83 -9.90 -11.77 9.03
CA SER A 83 -10.81 -10.64 9.20
C SER A 83 -10.20 -9.33 8.71
N SER A 84 -8.91 -9.08 8.99
CA SER A 84 -8.20 -7.92 8.45
C SER A 84 -8.14 -7.93 6.92
N LEU A 85 -7.85 -9.09 6.32
CA LEU A 85 -7.78 -9.25 4.86
C LEU A 85 -9.14 -9.02 4.20
N THR A 86 -10.18 -9.66 4.72
CA THR A 86 -11.56 -9.46 4.24
C THR A 86 -11.96 -7.99 4.33
N TYR A 87 -11.61 -7.29 5.42
CA TYR A 87 -11.89 -5.88 5.54
C TYR A 87 -11.17 -5.03 4.47
N LEU A 88 -9.87 -5.30 4.25
CA LEU A 88 -9.10 -4.59 3.23
C LEU A 88 -9.69 -4.80 1.83
N GLU A 89 -10.06 -6.03 1.49
CA GLU A 89 -10.64 -6.38 0.19
C GLU A 89 -12.02 -5.75 -0.04
N GLN A 90 -12.79 -5.52 1.03
CA GLN A 90 -14.07 -4.79 0.94
C GLN A 90 -13.90 -3.28 0.75
N ARG A 91 -12.73 -2.72 1.11
CA ARG A 91 -12.50 -1.26 1.16
C ARG A 91 -11.44 -0.78 0.18
N TYR A 92 -10.81 -1.69 -0.55
CA TYR A 92 -9.80 -1.37 -1.54
C TYR A 92 -9.88 -2.38 -2.69
N ASP A 93 -9.93 -1.86 -3.90
CA ASP A 93 -9.96 -2.69 -5.10
C ASP A 93 -8.57 -3.24 -5.41
N PHE A 94 -8.36 -4.54 -5.23
CA PHE A 94 -7.09 -5.20 -5.58
C PHE A 94 -7.10 -5.80 -6.99
N SER A 95 -8.16 -5.62 -7.77
CA SER A 95 -8.27 -6.16 -9.13
C SER A 95 -7.36 -5.42 -10.12
N ASP A 96 -7.25 -5.98 -11.33
CA ASP A 96 -6.57 -5.36 -12.45
C ASP A 96 -7.29 -4.11 -13.00
N SER A 97 -8.57 -3.92 -12.66
CA SER A 97 -9.32 -2.74 -13.08
C SER A 97 -9.04 -1.49 -12.24
N ASN A 98 -8.36 -1.60 -11.09
CA ASN A 98 -8.05 -0.44 -10.26
C ASN A 98 -7.15 0.54 -11.02
N TYR A 99 -7.62 1.79 -11.19
CA TYR A 99 -6.87 2.83 -11.88
C TYR A 99 -5.48 3.08 -11.26
N GLN A 100 -5.32 2.92 -9.94
CA GLN A 100 -4.05 3.10 -9.23
C GLN A 100 -3.02 2.05 -9.65
N LYS A 101 -3.47 0.84 -10.00
CA LYS A 101 -2.61 -0.20 -10.58
C LYS A 101 -2.13 0.20 -11.97
N LYS A 102 -3.05 0.73 -12.78
CA LYS A 102 -2.80 1.11 -14.17
C LYS A 102 -1.80 2.26 -14.30
N VAL A 103 -1.82 3.19 -13.33
CA VAL A 103 -0.83 4.28 -13.27
C VAL A 103 0.45 3.92 -12.51
N ALA A 104 0.58 2.71 -11.95
CA ALA A 104 1.72 2.36 -11.09
C ALA A 104 3.06 2.33 -11.84
N SER A 105 3.04 2.02 -13.14
CA SER A 105 4.21 2.08 -14.02
C SER A 105 4.83 3.49 -14.09
N LEU A 106 4.03 4.52 -13.88
CA LEU A 106 4.44 5.92 -13.90
C LEU A 106 5.12 6.37 -12.60
N ALA A 107 5.27 5.48 -11.61
CA ALA A 107 6.12 5.71 -10.45
C ALA A 107 7.63 5.65 -10.79
N LEU A 108 8.01 5.13 -11.96
CA LEU A 108 9.42 5.04 -12.42
C LEU A 108 10.34 4.34 -11.39
N LYS A 109 9.83 3.33 -10.68
CA LYS A 109 10.58 2.62 -9.62
C LYS A 109 11.29 1.36 -10.07
N LYS A 110 10.65 0.56 -10.93
CA LYS A 110 11.10 -0.80 -11.29
C LYS A 110 11.60 -0.87 -12.72
N SER A 111 10.91 -0.21 -13.64
CA SER A 111 11.19 -0.22 -15.07
C SER A 111 10.78 1.10 -15.71
N PRO A 112 11.36 1.44 -16.87
CA PRO A 112 10.81 2.47 -17.75
C PRO A 112 9.35 2.17 -18.10
N PHE A 113 8.56 3.22 -18.34
CA PHE A 113 7.23 3.07 -18.91
C PHE A 113 7.32 3.13 -20.45
N ASN A 114 6.30 2.62 -21.10
CA ASN A 114 6.13 2.69 -22.56
C ASN A 114 4.89 3.53 -22.90
N PHE A 115 4.67 3.81 -24.18
CA PHE A 115 3.54 4.62 -24.61
C PHE A 115 2.17 4.03 -24.24
N SER A 116 2.03 2.70 -24.21
CA SER A 116 0.78 2.05 -23.78
C SER A 116 0.42 2.40 -22.33
N HIS A 117 1.42 2.52 -21.45
CA HIS A 117 1.18 2.94 -20.07
C HIS A 117 0.69 4.40 -19.98
N LEU A 118 1.22 5.28 -20.83
CA LEU A 118 0.74 6.66 -20.91
C LEU A 118 -0.70 6.70 -21.42
N GLY A 119 -1.02 5.97 -22.50
CA GLY A 119 -2.38 5.87 -23.03
C GLY A 119 -3.38 5.36 -21.99
N GLU A 120 -3.03 4.29 -21.27
CA GLU A 120 -3.87 3.74 -20.22
C GLU A 120 -4.08 4.74 -19.07
N ALA A 121 -3.02 5.45 -18.66
CA ALA A 121 -3.13 6.50 -17.65
C ALA A 121 -4.05 7.64 -18.11
N VAL A 122 -3.92 8.10 -19.35
CA VAL A 122 -4.79 9.14 -19.90
C VAL A 122 -6.25 8.70 -19.92
N GLU A 123 -6.52 7.45 -20.28
CA GLU A 123 -7.87 6.88 -20.29
C GLU A 123 -8.48 6.82 -18.88
N VAL A 124 -7.78 6.20 -17.92
CA VAL A 124 -8.35 6.01 -16.57
C VAL A 124 -8.44 7.28 -15.74
N LEU A 125 -7.61 8.28 -16.05
CA LEU A 125 -7.67 9.61 -15.46
C LEU A 125 -8.63 10.55 -16.22
N GLN A 126 -9.27 10.05 -17.29
CA GLN A 126 -10.22 10.80 -18.13
C GLN A 126 -9.63 12.09 -18.73
N LEU A 127 -8.37 12.02 -19.15
CA LEU A 127 -7.61 13.14 -19.71
C LEU A 127 -7.62 13.16 -21.25
N SER A 128 -8.26 12.20 -21.92
CA SER A 128 -8.24 12.05 -23.39
C SER A 128 -8.79 13.26 -24.15
N LYS A 129 -9.61 14.11 -23.53
CA LYS A 129 -10.13 15.35 -24.12
C LYS A 129 -9.25 16.58 -23.86
N LYS A 130 -8.25 16.44 -22.97
CA LYS A 130 -7.38 17.53 -22.52
C LYS A 130 -5.97 17.42 -23.07
N LEU A 131 -5.57 16.23 -23.48
CA LEU A 131 -4.25 15.93 -24.00
C LEU A 131 -4.36 15.58 -25.48
N ASP A 132 -3.40 16.07 -26.25
CA ASP A 132 -3.18 15.65 -27.62
C ASP A 132 -2.35 14.35 -27.58
N MET A 133 -2.94 13.25 -28.03
CA MET A 133 -2.30 11.93 -27.95
C MET A 133 -1.15 11.76 -28.95
N ASP A 134 -1.21 12.42 -30.10
CA ASP A 134 -0.15 12.37 -31.10
C ASP A 134 1.04 13.19 -30.60
N ALA A 135 0.78 14.40 -30.09
CA ALA A 135 1.81 15.21 -29.44
C ALA A 135 2.39 14.51 -28.19
N LEU A 136 1.57 13.81 -27.39
CA LEU A 136 2.04 13.02 -26.24
C LEU A 136 2.99 11.89 -26.68
N HIS A 137 2.76 11.26 -27.83
CA HIS A 137 3.66 10.25 -28.37
C HIS A 137 5.01 10.84 -28.78
N ASP A 138 4.99 12.00 -29.46
CA ASP A 138 6.21 12.70 -29.84
C ASP A 138 7.01 13.14 -28.60
N GLU A 139 6.33 13.65 -27.58
CA GLU A 139 6.93 14.01 -26.29
C GLU A 139 7.50 12.80 -25.55
N TYR A 140 6.80 11.66 -25.59
CA TYR A 140 7.31 10.39 -25.04
C TYR A 140 8.64 10.00 -25.68
N CYS A 141 8.78 10.17 -27.00
CA CYS A 141 10.03 9.86 -27.71
C CYS A 141 11.19 10.74 -27.24
N VAL A 142 10.92 11.99 -26.83
CA VAL A 142 11.94 12.90 -26.26
C VAL A 142 12.47 12.39 -24.93
N VAL A 143 11.59 11.89 -24.05
CA VAL A 143 12.00 11.47 -22.70
C VAL A 143 12.51 10.03 -22.63
N LEU A 144 12.15 9.18 -23.60
CA LEU A 144 12.47 7.76 -23.64
C LEU A 144 13.95 7.44 -23.37
N PRO A 145 14.94 8.11 -24.00
CA PRO A 145 16.36 7.82 -23.77
C PRO A 145 16.83 8.08 -22.32
N HIS A 146 16.10 8.91 -21.58
CA HIS A 146 16.48 9.36 -20.24
C HIS A 146 15.84 8.50 -19.13
N GLN A 147 14.78 7.75 -19.44
CA GLN A 147 14.01 7.03 -18.42
C GLN A 147 14.86 6.04 -17.62
N GLN A 148 15.76 5.29 -18.26
CA GLN A 148 16.52 4.24 -17.57
C GLN A 148 17.37 4.80 -16.43
N ALA A 149 18.03 5.96 -16.64
CA ALA A 149 18.81 6.63 -15.62
C ALA A 149 17.91 7.15 -14.48
N ILE A 150 16.73 7.67 -14.81
CA ILE A 150 15.74 8.13 -13.83
C ILE A 150 15.22 6.96 -12.98
N VAL A 151 14.95 5.80 -13.58
CA VAL A 151 14.50 4.61 -12.84
C VAL A 151 15.55 4.14 -11.84
N GLN A 152 16.82 4.13 -12.24
CA GLN A 152 17.94 3.73 -11.39
C GLN A 152 18.27 4.74 -10.29
N SER A 153 17.73 5.97 -10.36
CA SER A 153 17.90 6.95 -9.30
C SER A 153 17.11 6.55 -8.04
N GLY A 154 17.69 6.86 -6.87
CA GLY A 154 17.03 6.71 -5.57
C GLY A 154 16.05 7.83 -5.22
N ALA A 155 15.76 8.71 -6.18
CA ALA A 155 14.91 9.88 -6.00
C ALA A 155 13.43 9.51 -5.81
N THR A 156 12.66 10.43 -5.23
CA THR A 156 11.21 10.32 -5.09
C THR A 156 10.50 10.36 -6.45
N VAL A 157 9.24 9.91 -6.53
CA VAL A 157 8.48 9.95 -7.79
C VAL A 157 8.38 11.37 -8.33
N VAL A 158 8.15 12.35 -7.46
CA VAL A 158 8.10 13.78 -7.82
C VAL A 158 9.42 14.25 -8.44
N GLU A 159 10.55 13.96 -7.79
CA GLU A 159 11.87 14.35 -8.29
C GLU A 159 12.23 13.65 -9.61
N LYS A 160 11.81 12.38 -9.77
CA LYS A 160 11.98 11.64 -11.02
C LYS A 160 11.25 12.31 -12.17
N TRP A 161 9.99 12.67 -11.98
CA TRP A 161 9.21 13.41 -12.98
C TRP A 161 9.79 14.80 -13.26
N ALA A 162 10.15 15.53 -12.21
CA ALA A 162 10.77 16.85 -12.35
C ALA A 162 12.08 16.79 -13.15
N THR A 163 12.90 15.76 -12.94
CA THR A 163 14.16 15.57 -13.66
C THR A 163 13.93 15.11 -15.09
N LEU A 164 12.98 14.19 -15.31
CA LEU A 164 12.65 13.66 -16.64
C LEU A 164 12.14 14.75 -17.59
N LEU A 165 11.36 15.70 -17.05
CA LEU A 165 10.77 16.81 -17.81
C LEU A 165 11.67 18.07 -17.81
N LYS A 166 12.83 18.02 -17.15
CA LYS A 166 13.71 19.17 -17.04
C LYS A 166 14.35 19.46 -18.40
N HIS A 167 14.25 20.73 -18.84
CA HIS A 167 14.81 21.18 -20.11
C HIS A 167 14.20 20.53 -21.36
N THR A 168 13.05 19.85 -21.24
CA THR A 168 12.28 19.33 -22.38
C THR A 168 11.07 20.23 -22.65
N HIS A 169 10.68 20.39 -23.91
CA HIS A 169 9.40 21.03 -24.26
C HIS A 169 8.33 19.94 -24.43
N THR A 170 7.76 19.51 -23.31
CA THR A 170 6.81 18.38 -23.26
C THR A 170 5.54 18.75 -22.49
N PRO A 171 4.67 19.62 -23.06
CA PRO A 171 3.48 20.13 -22.37
C PRO A 171 2.44 19.05 -22.03
N ASN A 172 2.20 18.05 -22.88
CA ASN A 172 1.22 17.00 -22.61
C ASN A 172 1.70 16.06 -21.48
N MET A 173 2.97 15.66 -21.51
CA MET A 173 3.58 14.89 -20.43
C MET A 173 3.61 15.67 -19.12
N THR A 174 3.91 16.97 -19.18
CA THR A 174 3.90 17.83 -18.00
C THR A 174 2.49 17.92 -17.41
N ALA A 175 1.46 18.05 -18.24
CA ALA A 175 0.08 18.08 -17.79
C ALA A 175 -0.34 16.74 -17.15
N LEU A 176 0.02 15.60 -17.75
CA LEU A 176 -0.23 14.27 -17.18
C LEU A 176 0.49 14.09 -15.83
N ALA A 177 1.79 14.40 -15.77
CA ALA A 177 2.58 14.32 -14.54
C ALA A 177 2.01 15.22 -13.45
N SER A 178 1.67 16.47 -13.78
CA SER A 178 1.08 17.42 -12.84
C SER A 178 -0.24 16.88 -12.26
N PHE A 179 -1.08 16.25 -13.10
CA PHE A 179 -2.30 15.62 -12.63
C PHE A 179 -2.01 14.49 -11.66
N LEU A 180 -1.14 13.53 -12.04
CA LEU A 180 -0.76 12.39 -11.18
C LEU A 180 -0.24 12.83 -9.81
N LEU A 181 0.62 13.86 -9.79
CA LEU A 181 1.24 14.36 -8.56
C LEU A 181 0.30 15.22 -7.72
N SER A 182 -0.82 15.69 -8.30
CA SER A 182 -1.84 16.47 -7.57
C SER A 182 -2.87 15.62 -6.83
N VAL A 183 -2.95 14.31 -7.12
CA VAL A 183 -3.92 13.41 -6.47
C VAL A 183 -3.41 12.99 -5.09
N PRO A 184 -4.09 13.37 -3.99
CA PRO A 184 -3.64 13.01 -2.66
C PRO A 184 -3.81 11.50 -2.39
N ILE A 185 -2.84 10.91 -1.69
CA ILE A 185 -3.01 9.58 -1.08
C ILE A 185 -3.84 9.71 0.20
N THR A 186 -4.61 8.68 0.54
CA THR A 186 -5.26 8.55 1.85
C THR A 186 -4.97 7.19 2.45
N ASN A 187 -4.75 7.18 3.77
CA ASN A 187 -4.53 6.03 4.64
C ASN A 187 -5.84 5.40 5.17
N ALA A 188 -7.01 5.97 4.85
CA ALA A 188 -8.28 5.68 5.53
C ALA A 188 -8.69 4.20 5.50
N SER A 189 -8.37 3.49 4.42
CA SER A 189 -8.64 2.04 4.33
C SER A 189 -7.83 1.24 5.35
N VAL A 190 -6.59 1.66 5.63
CA VAL A 190 -5.69 0.99 6.59
C VAL A 190 -6.05 1.34 8.02
N GLU A 191 -6.34 2.60 8.33
CA GLU A 191 -6.78 3.03 9.66
C GLU A 191 -8.07 2.33 10.10
N ARG A 192 -9.03 2.21 9.18
CA ARG A 192 -10.29 1.53 9.46
C ARG A 192 -10.10 0.02 9.62
N ALA A 193 -9.23 -0.61 8.82
CA ALA A 193 -8.88 -2.02 8.99
C ALA A 193 -8.23 -2.27 10.36
N THR A 194 -7.34 -1.37 10.78
CA THR A 194 -6.71 -1.40 12.10
C THR A 194 -7.78 -1.31 13.19
N SER A 195 -8.68 -0.33 13.08
CA SER A 195 -9.76 -0.10 14.06
C SER A 195 -10.69 -1.31 14.20
N ALA A 196 -11.13 -1.88 13.08
CA ALA A 196 -11.97 -3.09 13.08
C ALA A 196 -11.24 -4.28 13.72
N SER A 197 -9.97 -4.48 13.38
CA SER A 197 -9.18 -5.60 13.92
C SER A 197 -8.91 -5.43 15.42
N THR A 198 -8.70 -4.21 15.91
CA THR A 198 -8.57 -3.94 17.35
C THR A 198 -9.87 -4.15 18.12
N ALA A 199 -11.02 -3.79 17.54
CA ALA A 199 -12.32 -4.02 18.17
C ALA A 199 -12.59 -5.52 18.36
N GLN A 200 -12.36 -6.32 17.31
CA GLN A 200 -12.53 -7.77 17.36
C GLN A 200 -11.58 -8.45 18.36
N ALA A 201 -10.33 -8.00 18.44
CA ALA A 201 -9.37 -8.51 19.42
C ALA A 201 -9.77 -8.19 20.87
N ASN A 202 -10.45 -7.07 21.10
CA ASN A 202 -10.98 -6.69 22.41
C ASN A 202 -12.19 -7.50 22.83
N GLU A 203 -13.02 -7.95 21.90
CA GLU A 203 -14.16 -8.84 22.17
C GLU A 203 -13.70 -10.29 22.44
N SER A 204 -12.64 -10.72 21.76
CA SER A 204 -12.08 -12.08 21.88
C SER A 204 -11.20 -12.25 23.12
N SER A 205 -10.62 -11.16 23.62
CA SER A 205 -9.90 -11.12 24.90
C SER A 205 -10.89 -10.91 26.05
N SER A 206 -10.94 -11.79 27.05
CA SER A 206 -11.71 -11.57 28.29
C SER A 206 -11.21 -10.38 29.15
N ALA A 207 -10.40 -9.49 28.58
CA ALA A 207 -9.95 -8.24 29.17
C ALA A 207 -9.81 -7.19 28.04
N PRO A 208 -10.44 -6.00 28.17
CA PRO A 208 -10.37 -4.97 27.14
C PRO A 208 -8.94 -4.46 26.98
N ILE A 209 -8.37 -4.55 25.78
CA ILE A 209 -7.10 -3.88 25.43
C ILE A 209 -7.46 -2.49 24.91
N ILE A 210 -7.40 -1.51 25.81
CA ILE A 210 -7.67 -0.11 25.48
C ILE A 210 -6.55 0.41 24.57
N PHE A 211 -6.80 0.49 23.27
CA PHE A 211 -6.02 1.29 22.32
C PHE A 211 -6.90 2.42 21.75
N SER A 212 -7.26 3.37 22.60
CA SER A 212 -7.71 4.69 22.15
C SER A 212 -6.48 5.57 22.02
N THR A 213 -5.93 5.76 20.80
CA THR A 213 -5.06 6.92 20.48
C THR A 213 -4.69 7.10 19.00
N LEU A 214 -5.17 6.29 18.05
CA LEU A 214 -4.82 6.46 16.63
C LEU A 214 -5.88 7.18 15.78
N SER A 215 -6.83 7.90 16.40
CA SER A 215 -7.76 8.77 15.67
C SER A 215 -7.74 10.15 16.31
N SER A 216 -6.65 10.89 16.07
CA SER A 216 -6.53 12.34 16.34
C SER A 216 -5.18 12.84 15.82
N ARG A 217 -5.08 13.09 14.50
CA ARG A 217 -4.41 14.25 13.89
C ARG A 217 -4.55 14.21 12.39
#